data_AF-A0A661KXP2-F1
#
_entry.id   AF-A0A661KXP2-F1
#
_cell.length_a   1.000
_cell.length_b   1.000
_cell.length_c   1.000
_cell.angle_alpha   90.00
_cell.angle_beta   90.00
_cell.angle_gamma   90.00
#
_symmetry.space_group_name_H-M   'P 1'
#
loop_
_entity.id
_entity.type
_entity.pdbx_description
1 polymer ?
#
loop_
_entity_poly.entity_id
_entity_poly.type
_entity_poly.pdbx_seq_one_letter_code
_entity_poly.pdbx_strand_id
1 'polypeptide(L)'
;MKTKKDWEKIVRRMELLLRLKSFPVAFKLLEEEKGLEEIPYMRRIPHKVTLCQLISLTRNFDWTVGATQEELISETCGSILGFCDIPEVNKDGTFRSIVWVQKKEDGKRYEESIPRIPTGKYKAVALAPLVYNPFDPDIVLIYANPAQMMLLINALQFERYEVMQFFCVGETSCADAIARCYLTHKPSLTIPCYGERRYAHAQDDELVMGIPADMMEKALRGLEALYRRGIRYPISYAGVEVDVLDAFPDVYKKVKEEIKAIRGNDNRLVVGVTGGIATGKTTVCNMLKEIGAPLIDFDEIARKVVEPGEPAWNQIVDYFGRQILLEDGHINRKKLSDIVFADMEKRKKLENFTHPKIYEEFVRQVNRIAEDNPEAIIQVAIPLLIELNMQYRFHEIVVVYTSPETQIKRLMKRDGITREQAENILRAQMPIDEKIGYADFVINNEGSLDETKKQVVELWEKLKNIQKERKGSRQQKA
;
A
#
# COMPACT_ATOMS: atom_id res chain seq x y z
N MET A 1 10.15 -23.57 8.14
CA MET A 1 8.81 -23.76 7.52
C MET A 1 8.39 -22.41 6.96
N LYS A 2 8.24 -22.27 5.63
CA LYS A 2 7.63 -21.06 5.06
C LYS A 2 6.18 -21.00 5.58
N THR A 3 5.83 -19.95 6.31
CA THR A 3 4.45 -19.66 6.71
C THR A 3 3.59 -19.66 5.45
N LYS A 4 2.61 -20.57 5.38
CA LYS A 4 1.66 -20.63 4.26
C LYS A 4 0.93 -19.28 4.22
N LYS A 5 1.05 -18.54 3.12
CA LYS A 5 0.33 -17.26 2.94
C LYS A 5 -1.16 -17.51 3.07
N ASP A 6 -1.83 -16.68 3.85
CA ASP A 6 -3.28 -16.69 4.02
C ASP A 6 -3.91 -15.81 2.95
N TRP A 7 -4.17 -16.41 1.79
CA TRP A 7 -4.78 -15.77 0.64
C TRP A 7 -6.22 -15.36 0.89
N GLU A 8 -6.95 -16.11 1.73
CA GLU A 8 -8.34 -15.77 2.09
C GLU A 8 -8.40 -14.38 2.72
N LYS A 9 -7.54 -14.12 3.70
CA LYS A 9 -7.46 -12.82 4.37
C LYS A 9 -7.17 -11.68 3.39
N ILE A 10 -6.24 -11.90 2.45
CA ILE A 10 -5.86 -10.89 1.45
C ILE A 10 -7.05 -10.61 0.52
N VAL A 11 -7.62 -11.67 -0.06
CA VAL A 11 -8.69 -11.56 -1.06
C VAL A 11 -9.94 -10.93 -0.45
N ARG A 12 -10.41 -11.41 0.71
CA ARG A 12 -11.60 -10.83 1.37
C ARG A 12 -11.43 -9.34 1.67
N ARG A 13 -10.21 -8.92 2.03
CA ARG A 13 -9.93 -7.50 2.27
C ARG A 13 -9.94 -6.69 0.98
N MET A 14 -9.37 -7.21 -0.11
CA MET A 14 -9.43 -6.56 -1.43
C MET A 14 -10.86 -6.48 -1.96
N GLU A 15 -11.69 -7.51 -1.77
CA GLU A 15 -13.10 -7.50 -2.16
C GLU A 15 -13.90 -6.41 -1.44
N LEU A 16 -13.63 -6.15 -0.15
CA LEU A 16 -14.24 -5.03 0.57
C LEU A 16 -13.84 -3.66 -0.01
N LEU A 17 -12.60 -3.54 -0.49
CA LEU A 17 -12.04 -2.27 -0.99
C LEU A 17 -12.38 -2.00 -2.45
N LEU A 18 -12.45 -3.03 -3.28
CA LEU A 18 -12.66 -2.94 -4.73
C LEU A 18 -14.05 -3.37 -5.17
N ARG A 19 -14.76 -4.21 -4.41
CA ARG A 19 -16.06 -4.81 -4.78
C ARG A 19 -16.01 -5.51 -6.16
N LEU A 20 -15.05 -6.41 -6.31
CA LEU A 20 -14.85 -7.17 -7.55
C LEU A 20 -16.11 -8.00 -7.88
N LYS A 21 -16.44 -8.12 -9.17
CA LYS A 21 -17.59 -8.91 -9.65
C LYS A 21 -17.32 -10.42 -9.68
N SER A 22 -16.06 -10.83 -9.56
CA SER A 22 -15.61 -12.22 -9.70
C SER A 22 -14.38 -12.48 -8.83
N PHE A 23 -14.08 -13.75 -8.58
CA PHE A 23 -12.92 -14.13 -7.78
C PHE A 23 -11.58 -13.78 -8.46
N PRO A 24 -10.58 -13.25 -7.71
CA PRO A 24 -9.19 -13.28 -8.16
C PRO A 24 -8.73 -14.72 -8.44
N VAL A 25 -8.08 -14.93 -9.57
CA VAL A 25 -7.68 -16.26 -10.04
C VAL A 25 -6.23 -16.52 -9.67
N ALA A 26 -5.98 -17.56 -8.88
CA ALA A 26 -4.66 -18.12 -8.68
C ALA A 26 -4.23 -18.85 -9.95
N PHE A 27 -3.12 -18.46 -10.56
CA PHE A 27 -2.57 -19.05 -11.77
C PHE A 27 -1.22 -19.71 -11.47
N LYS A 28 -1.06 -20.98 -11.83
CA LYS A 28 0.17 -21.75 -11.60
C LYS A 28 0.56 -22.59 -12.80
N LEU A 29 1.83 -22.53 -13.18
CA LEU A 29 2.43 -23.44 -14.15
C LEU A 29 3.08 -24.62 -13.42
N LEU A 30 2.96 -25.80 -14.00
CA LEU A 30 3.44 -27.05 -13.44
C LEU A 30 4.47 -27.67 -14.39
N GLU A 31 5.60 -28.10 -13.84
CA GLU A 31 6.66 -28.78 -14.60
C GLU A 31 6.22 -30.17 -15.06
N GLU A 32 5.35 -30.82 -14.28
CA GLU A 32 4.83 -32.17 -14.55
C GLU A 32 3.30 -32.18 -14.56
N GLU A 33 2.69 -32.94 -15.47
CA GLU A 33 1.22 -33.09 -15.53
C GLU A 33 0.64 -33.67 -14.25
N LYS A 34 1.35 -34.62 -13.63
CA LYS A 34 0.93 -35.27 -12.39
C LYS A 34 0.66 -34.29 -11.25
N GLY A 35 1.29 -33.11 -11.28
CA GLY A 35 1.03 -32.05 -10.30
C GLY A 35 -0.42 -31.57 -10.29
N LEU A 36 -1.21 -31.79 -11.35
CA LEU A 36 -2.64 -31.50 -11.37
C LEU A 36 -3.43 -32.41 -10.40
N GLU A 37 -3.03 -33.68 -10.25
CA GLU A 37 -3.69 -34.65 -9.38
C GLU A 37 -3.47 -34.36 -7.89
N GLU A 38 -2.39 -33.65 -7.57
CA GLU A 38 -2.05 -33.25 -6.20
C GLU A 38 -2.86 -32.05 -5.70
N ILE A 39 -3.54 -31.34 -6.61
CA ILE A 39 -4.33 -30.16 -6.28
C ILE A 39 -5.75 -30.57 -5.88
N PRO A 40 -6.21 -30.24 -4.65
CA PRO A 40 -7.56 -30.58 -4.19
C PRO A 40 -8.65 -30.01 -5.10
N TYR A 41 -9.73 -30.78 -5.27
CA TYR A 41 -10.91 -30.39 -6.04
C TYR A 41 -10.63 -30.06 -7.53
N MET A 42 -9.51 -30.53 -8.07
CA MET A 42 -9.15 -30.40 -9.48
C MET A 42 -10.22 -30.98 -10.40
N ARG A 43 -10.75 -30.16 -11.31
CA ARG A 43 -11.71 -30.55 -12.34
C ARG A 43 -11.03 -30.51 -13.70
N ARG A 44 -11.00 -31.65 -14.37
CA ARG A 44 -10.59 -31.77 -15.78
C ARG A 44 -11.82 -31.62 -16.67
N ILE A 45 -11.70 -30.87 -17.75
CA ILE A 45 -12.82 -30.61 -18.67
C ILE A 45 -12.86 -31.72 -19.73
N PRO A 46 -14.02 -32.36 -19.98
CA PRO A 46 -14.10 -33.55 -20.85
C PRO A 46 -13.94 -33.24 -22.35
N HIS A 47 -13.77 -31.97 -22.72
CA HIS A 47 -13.59 -31.51 -24.09
C HIS A 47 -12.49 -30.45 -24.13
N LYS A 48 -11.94 -30.20 -25.31
CA LYS A 48 -10.91 -29.19 -25.48
C LYS A 48 -11.44 -27.79 -25.16
N VAL A 49 -10.65 -27.01 -24.43
CA VAL A 49 -11.03 -25.67 -23.96
C VAL A 49 -9.98 -24.63 -24.34
N THR A 50 -10.40 -23.38 -24.39
CA THR A 50 -9.46 -22.26 -24.47
C THR A 50 -8.92 -21.92 -23.07
N LEU A 51 -7.75 -21.27 -23.02
CA LEU A 51 -7.22 -20.78 -21.75
C LEU A 51 -8.17 -19.79 -21.06
N CYS A 52 -8.83 -18.92 -21.83
CA CYS A 52 -9.76 -17.94 -21.26
C CYS A 52 -11.02 -18.60 -20.67
N GLN A 53 -11.49 -19.73 -21.22
CA GLN A 53 -12.58 -20.51 -20.63
C GLN A 53 -12.18 -21.03 -19.24
N LEU A 54 -10.97 -21.56 -19.06
CA LEU A 54 -10.49 -22.04 -17.76
C LEU A 54 -10.43 -20.91 -16.71
N ILE A 55 -9.96 -19.73 -17.11
CA ILE A 55 -9.96 -18.53 -16.25
C ILE A 55 -11.39 -18.20 -15.82
N SER A 56 -12.35 -18.26 -16.75
CA SER A 56 -13.75 -17.89 -16.51
C SER A 56 -14.51 -18.91 -15.68
N LEU A 57 -14.26 -20.20 -15.87
CA LEU A 57 -14.72 -21.28 -14.99
C LEU A 57 -14.22 -21.05 -13.55
N THR A 58 -12.99 -20.57 -13.40
CA THR A 58 -12.43 -20.26 -12.08
C THR A 58 -13.09 -19.04 -11.44
N ARG A 59 -13.10 -17.89 -12.13
CA ARG A 59 -13.54 -16.62 -11.52
C ARG A 59 -15.06 -16.47 -11.36
N ASN A 60 -15.86 -17.14 -12.18
CA ASN A 60 -17.33 -17.00 -12.18
C ASN A 60 -18.05 -18.20 -11.58
N PHE A 61 -17.47 -19.40 -11.69
CA PHE A 61 -18.09 -20.64 -11.23
C PHE A 61 -17.36 -21.28 -10.05
N ASP A 62 -16.25 -20.68 -9.60
CA ASP A 62 -15.54 -21.09 -8.39
C ASP A 62 -14.86 -22.47 -8.53
N TRP A 63 -14.50 -22.84 -9.75
CA TRP A 63 -13.88 -24.15 -10.03
C TRP A 63 -12.37 -24.09 -9.90
N THR A 64 -11.80 -25.15 -9.34
CA THR A 64 -10.38 -25.45 -9.53
C THR A 64 -10.25 -26.30 -10.79
N VAL A 65 -9.53 -25.80 -11.80
CA VAL A 65 -9.39 -26.43 -13.11
C VAL A 65 -7.93 -26.46 -13.53
N GLY A 66 -7.61 -27.34 -14.46
CA GLY A 66 -6.29 -27.41 -15.06
C GLY A 66 -6.33 -28.06 -16.43
N ALA A 67 -5.28 -27.81 -17.20
CA ALA A 67 -5.17 -28.34 -18.55
C ALA A 67 -3.71 -28.59 -18.94
N THR A 68 -3.49 -29.60 -19.77
CA THR A 68 -2.27 -29.80 -20.56
C THR A 68 -2.43 -29.27 -21.97
N GLN A 69 -1.37 -29.39 -22.78
CA GLN A 69 -1.43 -29.04 -24.20
C GLN A 69 -2.51 -29.80 -24.97
N GLU A 70 -2.74 -31.08 -24.64
CA GLU A 70 -3.69 -31.92 -25.38
C GLU A 70 -5.15 -31.52 -25.13
N GLU A 71 -5.42 -30.93 -23.96
CA GLU A 71 -6.74 -30.43 -23.55
C GLU A 71 -7.02 -29.00 -24.00
N LEU A 72 -5.99 -28.26 -24.42
CA LEU A 72 -6.17 -26.94 -25.01
C LEU A 72 -6.65 -27.06 -26.46
N ILE A 73 -7.54 -26.16 -26.87
CA ILE A 73 -8.16 -26.18 -28.21
C ILE A 73 -7.14 -26.01 -29.34
N SER A 74 -6.06 -25.28 -29.09
CA SER A 74 -5.06 -24.93 -30.10
C SER A 74 -3.66 -24.81 -29.52
N GLU A 75 -2.67 -25.10 -30.36
CA GLU A 75 -1.24 -24.85 -30.09
C GLU A 75 -0.95 -23.37 -29.84
N THR A 76 -1.78 -22.46 -30.36
CA THR A 76 -1.65 -21.04 -30.03
C THR A 76 -1.86 -20.78 -28.54
N CYS A 77 -2.83 -21.42 -27.88
CA CYS A 77 -3.02 -21.28 -26.43
C CYS A 77 -1.83 -21.86 -25.66
N GLY A 78 -1.39 -23.07 -26.04
CA GLY A 78 -0.22 -23.74 -25.47
C GLY A 78 1.08 -22.94 -25.57
N SER A 79 1.29 -22.29 -26.72
CA SER A 79 2.49 -21.52 -26.98
C SER A 79 2.64 -20.31 -26.06
N ILE A 80 1.53 -19.73 -25.58
CA ILE A 80 1.59 -18.63 -24.60
C ILE A 80 2.14 -19.13 -23.27
N LEU A 81 1.78 -20.36 -22.90
CA LEU A 81 2.15 -21.01 -21.63
C LEU A 81 3.51 -21.72 -21.68
N GLY A 82 4.15 -21.78 -22.86
CA GLY A 82 5.41 -22.49 -23.06
C GLY A 82 5.27 -24.01 -23.16
N PHE A 83 4.07 -24.54 -23.47
CA PHE A 83 3.86 -25.98 -23.61
C PHE A 83 4.34 -26.52 -24.97
N CYS A 84 4.24 -25.70 -26.01
CA CYS A 84 4.65 -26.04 -27.37
C CYS A 84 5.13 -24.77 -28.10
N ASP A 85 5.74 -24.96 -29.27
CA ASP A 85 6.01 -23.85 -30.19
C ASP A 85 4.74 -23.50 -30.98
N ILE A 86 4.71 -22.33 -31.63
CA ILE A 86 3.63 -21.96 -32.55
C ILE A 86 3.73 -22.72 -33.88
N PRO A 87 2.59 -23.00 -34.54
CA PRO A 87 2.58 -23.62 -35.87
C PRO A 87 3.26 -22.75 -36.94
N GLU A 88 3.79 -23.37 -38.01
CA GLU A 88 4.41 -22.62 -39.12
C GLU A 88 3.45 -21.64 -39.80
N VAL A 89 2.16 -21.97 -39.89
CA VAL A 89 1.11 -21.08 -40.44
C VAL A 89 0.87 -19.83 -39.57
N ASN A 90 1.29 -19.86 -38.31
CA ASN A 90 1.30 -18.69 -37.44
C ASN A 90 2.60 -17.91 -37.63
N LYS A 91 3.76 -18.60 -37.66
CA LYS A 91 5.09 -17.99 -37.82
C LYS A 91 5.26 -17.22 -39.12
N ASP A 92 4.73 -17.74 -40.22
CA ASP A 92 4.81 -17.09 -41.53
C ASP A 92 3.80 -15.93 -41.70
N GLY A 93 2.95 -15.69 -40.69
CA GLY A 93 1.94 -14.65 -40.66
C GLY A 93 0.63 -14.98 -41.39
N THR A 94 0.52 -16.16 -42.01
CA THR A 94 -0.65 -16.56 -42.78
C THR A 94 -1.92 -16.52 -41.94
N PHE A 95 -1.92 -17.14 -40.76
CA PHE A 95 -3.09 -17.18 -39.88
C PHE A 95 -3.62 -15.78 -39.52
N ARG A 96 -2.72 -14.86 -39.16
CA ARG A 96 -3.09 -13.49 -38.80
C ARG A 96 -3.62 -12.70 -40.00
N SER A 97 -3.06 -12.93 -41.19
CA SER A 97 -3.49 -12.26 -42.42
C SER A 97 -4.90 -12.63 -42.90
N ILE A 98 -5.43 -13.77 -42.44
CA ILE A 98 -6.79 -14.20 -42.80
C ILE A 98 -7.85 -13.39 -42.03
N VAL A 99 -7.52 -12.97 -40.79
CA VAL A 99 -8.53 -12.45 -39.85
C VAL A 99 -8.24 -11.02 -39.39
N TRP A 100 -6.99 -10.70 -39.09
CA TRP A 100 -6.65 -9.53 -38.26
C TRP A 100 -5.89 -8.44 -39.00
N VAL A 101 -5.13 -8.80 -40.04
CA VAL A 101 -4.27 -7.86 -40.76
C VAL A 101 -4.34 -8.10 -42.27
N GLN A 102 -4.07 -7.07 -43.07
CA GLN A 102 -4.27 -7.13 -44.51
C GLN A 102 -3.24 -8.02 -45.23
N LYS A 103 -2.00 -8.06 -44.73
CA LYS A 103 -0.87 -8.71 -45.40
C LYS A 103 -0.18 -9.75 -44.52
N LYS A 104 0.43 -10.77 -45.13
CA LYS A 104 1.20 -11.79 -44.40
C LYS A 104 2.40 -11.20 -43.66
N GLU A 105 3.06 -10.19 -44.23
CA GLU A 105 4.17 -9.52 -43.56
C GLU A 105 3.71 -8.85 -42.25
N ASP A 106 2.53 -8.24 -42.26
CA ASP A 106 1.91 -7.68 -41.05
C ASP A 106 1.54 -8.80 -40.07
N GLY A 107 1.08 -9.94 -40.59
CA GLY A 107 0.74 -11.10 -39.78
C GLY A 107 1.94 -11.70 -39.06
N LYS A 108 3.10 -11.70 -39.71
CA LYS A 108 4.35 -12.12 -39.10
C LYS A 108 4.79 -11.16 -38.00
N ARG A 109 4.78 -9.85 -38.28
CA ARG A 109 5.08 -8.81 -37.28
C ARG A 109 4.14 -8.88 -36.07
N TYR A 110 2.86 -9.17 -36.33
CA TYR A 110 1.87 -9.42 -35.29
C TYR A 110 2.31 -10.58 -34.40
N GLU A 111 2.57 -11.75 -34.98
CA GLU A 111 2.85 -12.96 -34.21
C GLU A 111 4.18 -12.88 -33.43
N GLU A 112 5.18 -12.20 -33.98
CA GLU A 112 6.47 -11.89 -33.34
C GLU A 112 6.34 -10.93 -32.14
N SER A 113 5.31 -10.06 -32.12
CA SER A 113 5.08 -9.12 -31.03
C SER A 113 4.45 -9.74 -29.77
N ILE A 114 3.88 -10.95 -29.90
CA ILE A 114 3.20 -11.65 -28.81
C ILE A 114 4.23 -12.23 -27.84
N PRO A 115 4.22 -11.82 -26.55
CA PRO A 115 5.11 -12.41 -25.55
C PRO A 115 4.71 -13.86 -25.28
N ARG A 116 5.68 -14.76 -25.15
CA ARG A 116 5.46 -16.18 -24.87
C ARG A 116 6.41 -16.66 -23.79
N ILE A 117 5.91 -17.53 -22.91
CA ILE A 117 6.75 -18.19 -21.91
C ILE A 117 7.68 -19.18 -22.64
N PRO A 118 8.98 -19.25 -22.27
CA PRO A 118 9.91 -20.16 -22.93
C PRO A 118 9.47 -21.62 -22.82
N THR A 119 9.67 -22.38 -23.90
CA THR A 119 9.30 -23.79 -23.97
C THR A 119 10.26 -24.68 -23.18
N GLY A 120 9.83 -25.92 -22.91
CA GLY A 120 10.68 -26.98 -22.35
C GLY A 120 10.67 -27.09 -20.83
N LYS A 121 9.95 -26.22 -20.12
CA LYS A 121 9.85 -26.25 -18.66
C LYS A 121 8.51 -26.78 -18.14
N TYR A 122 7.39 -26.31 -18.68
CA TYR A 122 6.06 -26.57 -18.13
C TYR A 122 5.25 -27.52 -19.01
N LYS A 123 4.43 -28.36 -18.38
CA LYS A 123 3.58 -29.37 -19.02
C LYS A 123 2.09 -29.17 -18.76
N ALA A 124 1.74 -28.45 -17.70
CA ALA A 124 0.37 -28.21 -17.30
C ALA A 124 0.19 -26.83 -16.64
N VAL A 125 -1.06 -26.36 -16.62
CA VAL A 125 -1.49 -25.16 -15.92
C VAL A 125 -2.62 -25.49 -14.96
N ALA A 126 -2.59 -24.92 -13.76
CA ALA A 126 -3.65 -24.99 -12.77
C ALA A 126 -4.19 -23.60 -12.46
N LEU A 127 -5.51 -23.50 -12.35
CA LEU A 127 -6.23 -22.28 -11.99
C LEU A 127 -7.22 -22.58 -10.88
N ALA A 128 -7.30 -21.70 -9.89
CA ALA A 128 -8.22 -21.86 -8.77
C ALA A 128 -8.63 -20.51 -8.17
N PRO A 129 -9.79 -20.43 -7.49
CA PRO A 129 -10.20 -19.23 -6.77
C PRO A 129 -9.20 -18.97 -5.64
N LEU A 130 -8.52 -17.82 -5.68
CA LEU A 130 -7.41 -17.53 -4.76
C LEU A 130 -7.87 -17.53 -3.29
N VAL A 131 -9.12 -17.15 -3.04
CA VAL A 131 -9.73 -17.07 -1.71
C VAL A 131 -9.70 -18.38 -0.92
N TYR A 132 -9.64 -19.54 -1.60
CA TYR A 132 -9.64 -20.86 -0.94
C TYR A 132 -8.26 -21.41 -0.61
N ASN A 133 -7.21 -20.60 -0.69
CA ASN A 133 -5.83 -21.03 -0.43
C ASN A 133 -5.41 -22.30 -1.23
N PRO A 134 -5.67 -22.35 -2.56
CA PRO A 134 -5.56 -23.59 -3.33
C PRO A 134 -4.13 -24.11 -3.44
N PHE A 135 -3.19 -23.22 -3.74
CA PHE A 135 -1.75 -23.46 -3.85
C PHE A 135 -1.01 -22.12 -3.76
N ASP A 136 0.33 -22.13 -3.82
CA ASP A 136 1.13 -20.92 -4.01
C ASP A 136 1.18 -20.58 -5.51
N PRO A 137 0.48 -19.53 -5.99
CA PRO A 137 0.42 -19.19 -7.41
C PRO A 137 1.68 -18.48 -7.88
N ASP A 138 1.95 -18.54 -9.19
CA ASP A 138 2.97 -17.72 -9.82
C ASP A 138 2.43 -16.29 -10.07
N ILE A 139 1.18 -16.24 -10.55
CA ILE A 139 0.49 -15.01 -10.95
C ILE A 139 -0.93 -15.02 -10.35
N VAL A 140 -1.43 -13.84 -9.99
CA VAL A 140 -2.84 -13.63 -9.68
C VAL A 140 -3.46 -12.80 -10.80
N LEU A 141 -4.53 -13.31 -11.40
CA LEU A 141 -5.31 -12.57 -12.39
C LEU A 141 -6.49 -11.88 -11.72
N ILE A 142 -6.57 -10.58 -11.89
CA ILE A 142 -7.70 -9.76 -11.42
C ILE A 142 -8.40 -9.19 -12.65
N TYR A 143 -9.69 -9.44 -12.73
CA TYR A 143 -10.57 -8.78 -13.69
C TYR A 143 -11.42 -7.75 -12.97
N ALA A 144 -11.44 -6.54 -13.50
CA ALA A 144 -12.07 -5.40 -12.86
C ALA A 144 -12.37 -4.30 -13.89
N ASN A 145 -13.25 -3.37 -13.55
CA ASN A 145 -13.55 -2.24 -14.43
C ASN A 145 -12.46 -1.14 -14.37
N PRO A 146 -12.46 -0.13 -15.26
CA PRO A 146 -11.43 0.91 -15.29
C PRO A 146 -11.25 1.66 -13.98
N ALA A 147 -12.33 1.93 -13.23
CA ALA A 147 -12.24 2.62 -11.95
C ALA A 147 -11.53 1.76 -10.89
N GLN A 148 -11.84 0.46 -10.84
CA GLN A 148 -11.17 -0.49 -9.96
C GLN A 148 -9.69 -0.68 -10.36
N MET A 149 -9.39 -0.78 -11.65
CA MET A 149 -8.02 -0.88 -12.15
C MET A 149 -7.19 0.36 -11.84
N MET A 150 -7.76 1.56 -11.96
CA MET A 150 -7.11 2.80 -11.57
C MET A 150 -6.69 2.79 -10.10
N LEU A 151 -7.55 2.30 -9.20
CA LEU A 151 -7.22 2.17 -7.78
C LEU A 151 -6.14 1.12 -7.54
N LEU A 152 -6.20 -0.01 -8.25
CA LEU A 152 -5.21 -1.08 -8.14
C LEU A 152 -3.82 -0.65 -8.65
N ILE A 153 -3.76 0.11 -9.75
CA ILE A 153 -2.53 0.73 -10.26
C ILE A 153 -1.96 1.69 -9.20
N ASN A 154 -2.77 2.63 -8.70
CA ASN A 154 -2.32 3.57 -7.68
C ASN A 154 -1.85 2.85 -6.40
N ALA A 155 -2.50 1.75 -6.03
CA ALA A 155 -2.10 0.95 -4.88
C ALA A 155 -0.73 0.26 -5.10
N LEU A 156 -0.51 -0.33 -6.27
CA LEU A 156 0.76 -0.92 -6.64
C LEU A 156 1.88 0.12 -6.77
N GLN A 157 1.56 1.36 -7.13
CA GLN A 157 2.48 2.50 -7.21
C GLN A 157 2.70 3.21 -5.87
N PHE A 158 1.89 2.91 -4.85
CA PHE A 158 1.91 3.61 -3.56
C PHE A 158 3.28 3.48 -2.86
N GLU A 159 3.83 2.28 -2.85
CA GLU A 159 5.19 1.99 -2.37
C GLU A 159 6.14 1.90 -3.57
N ARG A 160 7.23 2.69 -3.57
CA ARG A 160 8.22 2.74 -4.66
C ARG A 160 7.58 3.05 -6.02
N TYR A 161 7.12 4.29 -6.17
CA TYR A 161 6.45 4.76 -7.38
C TYR A 161 7.28 4.46 -8.64
N GLU A 162 6.64 3.84 -9.63
CA GLU A 162 7.15 3.70 -10.98
C GLU A 162 6.01 3.93 -11.98
N VAL A 163 6.33 4.52 -13.14
CA VAL A 163 5.36 4.61 -14.24
C VAL A 163 5.16 3.21 -14.81
N MET A 164 3.93 2.71 -14.78
CA MET A 164 3.59 1.42 -15.38
C MET A 164 3.32 1.60 -16.87
N GLN A 165 3.96 0.77 -17.68
CA GLN A 165 3.73 0.72 -19.13
C GLN A 165 3.03 -0.59 -19.46
N PHE A 166 1.86 -0.47 -20.06
CA PHE A 166 1.04 -1.60 -20.46
C PHE A 166 1.03 -1.74 -21.97
N PHE A 167 1.00 -2.98 -22.44
CA PHE A 167 1.03 -3.32 -23.85
C PHE A 167 -0.32 -3.93 -24.24
N CYS A 168 -0.71 -3.71 -25.48
CA CYS A 168 -1.89 -4.32 -26.06
C CYS A 168 -1.52 -4.80 -27.46
N VAL A 169 -1.44 -6.11 -27.62
CA VAL A 169 -1.27 -6.71 -28.95
C VAL A 169 -2.59 -6.68 -29.74
N GLY A 170 -3.74 -6.48 -29.07
CA GLY A 170 -5.07 -6.36 -29.68
C GLY A 170 -5.85 -7.68 -29.73
N GLU A 171 -5.16 -8.82 -29.83
CA GLU A 171 -5.69 -10.18 -29.67
C GLU A 171 -4.68 -11.00 -28.88
N THR A 172 -5.12 -12.12 -28.30
CA THR A 172 -4.26 -12.94 -27.43
C THR A 172 -3.89 -12.19 -26.16
N SER A 173 -4.88 -11.53 -25.52
CA SER A 173 -4.71 -10.77 -24.28
C SER A 173 -4.14 -11.60 -23.12
N CYS A 174 -4.33 -12.92 -23.12
CA CYS A 174 -3.66 -13.82 -22.19
C CYS A 174 -2.12 -13.71 -22.26
N ALA A 175 -1.53 -13.42 -23.42
CA ALA A 175 -0.10 -13.19 -23.54
C ALA A 175 0.35 -11.93 -22.81
N ASP A 176 -0.41 -10.83 -22.96
CA ASP A 176 -0.10 -9.59 -22.25
C ASP A 176 -0.35 -9.72 -20.74
N ALA A 177 -1.46 -10.31 -20.30
CA ALA A 177 -1.76 -10.46 -18.88
C ALA A 177 -0.85 -11.49 -18.17
N ILE A 178 -0.56 -12.63 -18.81
CA ILE A 178 0.14 -13.77 -18.18
C ILE A 178 1.60 -13.82 -18.61
N ALA A 179 1.88 -14.01 -19.90
CA ALA A 179 3.26 -14.24 -20.36
C ALA A 179 4.16 -13.02 -20.10
N ARG A 180 3.67 -11.80 -20.33
CA ARG A 180 4.43 -10.58 -20.02
C ARG A 180 4.66 -10.40 -18.52
N CYS A 181 3.64 -10.65 -17.70
CA CYS A 181 3.74 -10.63 -16.24
C CYS A 181 4.81 -11.63 -15.77
N TYR A 182 4.78 -12.86 -16.30
CA TYR A 182 5.76 -13.90 -16.01
C TYR A 182 7.19 -13.49 -16.40
N LEU A 183 7.38 -13.01 -17.64
CA LEU A 183 8.70 -12.69 -18.19
C LEU A 183 9.35 -11.48 -17.50
N THR A 184 8.55 -10.49 -17.10
CA THR A 184 9.06 -9.22 -16.56
C THR A 184 9.05 -9.18 -15.03
N HIS A 185 8.33 -10.12 -14.39
CA HIS A 185 8.01 -10.08 -12.96
C HIS A 185 7.40 -8.74 -12.52
N LYS A 186 6.57 -8.15 -13.40
CA LYS A 186 5.86 -6.89 -13.16
C LYS A 186 4.37 -7.04 -13.45
N PRO A 187 3.51 -6.24 -12.79
CA PRO A 187 2.08 -6.22 -13.10
C PRO A 187 1.85 -5.88 -14.58
N SER A 188 0.92 -6.58 -15.22
CA SER A 188 0.60 -6.38 -16.63
C SER A 188 -0.90 -6.32 -16.86
N LEU A 189 -1.39 -5.12 -17.20
CA LEU A 189 -2.78 -4.83 -17.54
C LEU A 189 -2.97 -4.92 -19.05
N THR A 190 -4.11 -5.45 -19.49
CA THR A 190 -4.52 -5.41 -20.90
C THR A 190 -6.05 -5.39 -21.02
N ILE A 191 -6.52 -5.16 -22.24
CA ILE A 191 -7.94 -5.19 -22.60
C ILE A 191 -8.26 -6.63 -23.04
N PRO A 192 -9.24 -7.32 -22.41
CA PRO A 192 -9.72 -8.61 -22.84
C PRO A 192 -10.12 -8.58 -24.32
N CYS A 193 -9.51 -9.49 -25.08
CA CYS A 193 -9.64 -9.52 -26.53
C CYS A 193 -10.93 -10.20 -27.00
N TYR A 194 -11.13 -10.30 -28.31
CA TYR A 194 -12.38 -10.83 -28.87
C TYR A 194 -12.63 -12.27 -28.43
N GLY A 195 -11.59 -13.11 -28.40
CA GLY A 195 -11.69 -14.49 -27.91
C GLY A 195 -12.11 -14.59 -26.44
N GLU A 196 -11.61 -13.72 -25.56
CA GLU A 196 -12.03 -13.70 -24.14
C GLU A 196 -13.50 -13.34 -23.98
N ARG A 197 -14.00 -12.39 -24.78
CA ARG A 197 -15.41 -11.98 -24.73
C ARG A 197 -16.33 -13.07 -25.27
N ARG A 198 -16.00 -13.57 -26.47
CA ARG A 198 -16.85 -14.52 -27.20
C ARG A 198 -16.92 -15.90 -26.54
N TYR A 199 -15.79 -16.40 -26.04
CA TYR A 199 -15.70 -17.79 -25.56
C TYR A 199 -15.68 -17.90 -24.03
N ALA A 200 -15.34 -16.82 -23.33
CA ALA A 200 -15.14 -16.84 -21.89
C ALA A 200 -15.97 -15.80 -21.12
N HIS A 201 -16.80 -15.01 -21.81
CA HIS A 201 -17.72 -14.05 -21.18
C HIS A 201 -17.05 -12.94 -20.35
N ALA A 202 -15.84 -12.50 -20.75
CA ALA A 202 -15.31 -11.24 -20.25
C ALA A 202 -16.28 -10.08 -20.61
N GLN A 203 -16.65 -9.27 -19.61
CA GLN A 203 -17.67 -8.22 -19.78
C GLN A 203 -17.12 -6.98 -20.47
N ASP A 204 -17.97 -6.21 -21.14
CA ASP A 204 -17.59 -5.01 -21.93
C ASP A 204 -16.78 -3.98 -21.13
N ASP A 205 -17.09 -3.84 -19.84
CA ASP A 205 -16.39 -2.94 -18.93
C ASP A 205 -15.17 -3.56 -18.24
N GLU A 206 -14.83 -4.82 -18.50
CA GLU A 206 -13.71 -5.48 -17.83
C GLU A 206 -12.38 -5.25 -18.53
N LEU A 207 -11.38 -5.04 -17.68
CA LEU A 207 -9.96 -5.16 -17.98
C LEU A 207 -9.40 -6.36 -17.19
N VAL A 208 -8.22 -6.84 -17.57
CA VAL A 208 -7.51 -7.90 -16.83
C VAL A 208 -6.09 -7.46 -16.51
N MET A 209 -5.68 -7.67 -15.25
CA MET A 209 -4.31 -7.48 -14.81
C MET A 209 -3.75 -8.78 -14.25
N GLY A 210 -2.61 -9.23 -14.78
CA GLY A 210 -1.77 -10.21 -14.11
C GLY A 210 -0.83 -9.51 -13.13
N ILE A 211 -0.76 -10.04 -11.91
CA ILE A 211 0.08 -9.51 -10.83
C ILE A 211 0.95 -10.66 -10.32
N PRO A 212 2.28 -10.50 -10.21
CA PRO A 212 3.12 -11.48 -9.53
C PRO A 212 2.60 -11.75 -8.11
N ALA A 213 2.50 -13.02 -7.72
CA ALA A 213 1.82 -13.39 -6.47
C ALA A 213 2.46 -12.75 -5.21
N ASP A 214 3.77 -12.51 -5.24
CA ASP A 214 4.52 -11.83 -4.18
C ASP A 214 4.15 -10.34 -4.02
N MET A 215 3.55 -9.70 -5.03
CA MET A 215 3.12 -8.31 -5.00
C MET A 215 1.68 -8.10 -4.48
N MET A 216 0.93 -9.17 -4.20
CA MET A 216 -0.46 -9.07 -3.73
C MET A 216 -0.61 -8.37 -2.38
N GLU A 217 0.32 -8.60 -1.44
CA GLU A 217 0.33 -7.89 -0.15
C GLU A 217 0.62 -6.40 -0.33
N LYS A 218 1.54 -6.05 -1.25
CA LYS A 218 1.83 -4.66 -1.64
C LYS A 218 0.58 -3.99 -2.20
N ALA A 219 -0.13 -4.66 -3.11
CA ALA A 219 -1.38 -4.17 -3.67
C ALA A 219 -2.42 -3.91 -2.58
N LEU A 220 -2.59 -4.84 -1.64
CA LEU A 220 -3.53 -4.67 -0.53
C LEU A 220 -3.16 -3.49 0.38
N ARG A 221 -1.90 -3.38 0.82
CA ARG A 221 -1.45 -2.25 1.66
C ARG A 221 -1.68 -0.91 0.96
N GLY A 222 -1.37 -0.82 -0.33
CA GLY A 222 -1.63 0.36 -1.14
C GLY A 222 -3.13 0.72 -1.20
N LEU A 223 -4.00 -0.26 -1.43
CA LEU A 223 -5.46 -0.05 -1.45
C LEU A 223 -5.97 0.45 -0.09
N GLU A 224 -5.50 -0.11 1.01
CA GLU A 224 -5.88 0.35 2.35
C GLU A 224 -5.40 1.77 2.64
N ALA A 225 -4.18 2.11 2.20
CA ALA A 225 -3.63 3.45 2.38
C ALA A 225 -4.42 4.49 1.57
N LEU A 226 -4.79 4.17 0.33
CA LEU A 226 -5.67 5.01 -0.50
C LEU A 226 -7.05 5.18 0.14
N TYR A 227 -7.63 4.09 0.66
CA TYR A 227 -8.93 4.12 1.33
C TYR A 227 -8.93 5.06 2.54
N ARG A 228 -7.90 4.99 3.39
CA ARG A 228 -7.72 5.89 4.55
C ARG A 228 -7.56 7.36 4.13
N ARG A 229 -7.03 7.61 2.93
CA ARG A 229 -6.90 8.95 2.33
C ARG A 229 -8.15 9.42 1.59
N GLY A 230 -9.25 8.65 1.63
CA GLY A 230 -10.52 8.98 0.98
C GLY A 230 -10.60 8.58 -0.50
N ILE A 231 -9.54 8.00 -1.06
CA ILE A 231 -9.50 7.50 -2.44
C ILE A 231 -9.97 6.03 -2.41
N ARG A 232 -11.24 5.79 -2.74
CA ARG A 232 -11.92 4.50 -2.51
C ARG A 232 -12.94 4.17 -3.60
N TYR A 233 -13.30 2.88 -3.71
CA TYR A 233 -14.40 2.41 -4.55
C TYR A 233 -15.67 2.15 -3.72
N PRO A 234 -16.89 2.42 -4.25
CA PRO A 234 -17.19 3.09 -5.51
C PRO A 234 -16.70 4.55 -5.52
N ILE A 235 -16.35 5.05 -6.70
CA ILE A 235 -15.94 6.45 -6.85
C ILE A 235 -17.17 7.34 -6.62
N SER A 236 -17.04 8.29 -5.69
CA SER A 236 -18.08 9.30 -5.45
C SER A 236 -18.06 10.33 -6.58
N TYR A 237 -19.23 10.61 -7.15
CA TYR A 237 -19.40 11.63 -8.19
C TYR A 237 -19.80 12.95 -7.54
N ALA A 238 -19.01 14.01 -7.71
CA ALA A 238 -19.37 15.35 -7.26
C ALA A 238 -20.44 15.99 -8.18
N GLY A 239 -20.48 15.60 -9.46
CA GLY A 239 -21.28 16.23 -10.51
C GLY A 239 -20.45 17.25 -11.31
N VAL A 240 -20.77 17.46 -12.59
CA VAL A 240 -20.04 18.41 -13.46
C VAL A 240 -20.48 19.86 -13.27
N GLU A 241 -21.65 20.06 -12.64
CA GLU A 241 -22.27 21.37 -12.43
C GLU A 241 -21.92 22.00 -11.07
N VAL A 242 -21.28 21.23 -10.17
CA VAL A 242 -20.91 21.75 -8.85
C VAL A 242 -19.54 22.43 -8.91
N ASP A 243 -19.36 23.46 -8.08
CA ASP A 243 -18.02 23.95 -7.78
C ASP A 243 -17.27 22.85 -7.02
N VAL A 244 -16.39 22.17 -7.75
CA VAL A 244 -15.61 21.05 -7.22
C VAL A 244 -14.60 21.49 -6.16
N LEU A 245 -14.33 22.80 -6.00
CA LEU A 245 -13.50 23.27 -4.90
C LEU A 245 -14.01 22.70 -3.58
N ASP A 246 -15.31 22.72 -3.29
CA ASP A 246 -15.86 22.14 -2.06
C ASP A 246 -15.82 20.61 -1.97
N ALA A 247 -15.65 19.93 -3.11
CA ALA A 247 -15.45 18.48 -3.18
C ALA A 247 -13.95 18.07 -3.18
N PHE A 248 -13.01 18.99 -3.38
CA PHE A 248 -11.58 18.68 -3.29
C PHE A 248 -11.20 18.35 -1.85
N PRO A 249 -10.46 17.25 -1.61
CA PRO A 249 -9.93 16.95 -0.29
C PRO A 249 -9.14 18.15 0.25
N ASP A 250 -9.24 18.45 1.55
CA ASP A 250 -8.56 19.60 2.19
C ASP A 250 -7.06 19.65 1.89
N VAL A 251 -6.46 18.48 1.64
CA VAL A 251 -5.08 18.30 1.17
C VAL A 251 -4.79 19.14 -0.09
N TYR A 252 -5.73 19.29 -1.01
CA TYR A 252 -5.54 20.10 -2.21
C TYR A 252 -5.80 21.60 -1.99
N LYS A 253 -6.55 21.98 -0.94
CA LYS A 253 -6.85 23.39 -0.62
C LYS A 253 -5.77 24.05 0.23
N LYS A 254 -5.37 23.39 1.33
CA LYS A 254 -4.63 24.02 2.42
C LYS A 254 -3.20 23.52 2.59
N VAL A 255 -2.77 22.46 1.89
CA VAL A 255 -1.42 21.89 2.09
C VAL A 255 -0.31 22.90 1.90
N LYS A 256 -0.43 23.81 0.92
CA LYS A 256 0.61 24.84 0.72
C LYS A 256 0.69 25.79 1.93
N GLU A 257 -0.45 26.20 2.46
CA GLU A 257 -0.53 27.07 3.64
C GLU A 257 -0.10 26.34 4.91
N GLU A 258 -0.55 25.10 5.11
CA GLU A 258 -0.17 24.26 6.24
C GLU A 258 1.34 23.95 6.27
N ILE A 259 1.90 23.59 5.11
CA ILE A 259 3.35 23.37 4.97
C ILE A 259 4.08 24.67 5.26
N LYS A 260 3.61 25.81 4.72
CA LYS A 260 4.25 27.11 4.97
C LYS A 260 4.19 27.52 6.43
N ALA A 261 3.07 27.27 7.12
CA ALA A 261 2.88 27.59 8.53
C ALA A 261 3.85 26.83 9.45
N ILE A 262 4.28 25.63 9.05
CA ILE A 262 5.22 24.80 9.81
C ILE A 262 6.65 25.04 9.35
N ARG A 263 6.91 24.98 8.04
CA ARG A 263 8.25 25.06 7.47
C ARG A 263 8.80 26.48 7.44
N GLY A 264 7.94 27.49 7.56
CA GLY A 264 8.31 28.89 7.54
C GLY A 264 8.91 29.37 6.22
N ASN A 265 9.24 30.66 6.17
CA ASN A 265 10.02 31.26 5.10
C ASN A 265 11.50 31.47 5.50
N ASP A 266 11.81 31.37 6.79
CA ASP A 266 13.16 31.40 7.36
C ASP A 266 13.89 30.05 7.21
N ASN A 267 15.14 29.98 7.68
CA ASN A 267 16.02 28.84 7.49
C ASN A 267 15.87 27.72 8.55
N ARG A 268 14.74 27.69 9.29
CA ARG A 268 14.46 26.60 10.22
C ARG A 268 14.40 25.24 9.50
N LEU A 269 14.78 24.19 10.19
CA LEU A 269 14.64 22.81 9.74
C LEU A 269 13.76 22.05 10.74
N VAL A 270 12.50 21.81 10.37
CA VAL A 270 11.57 21.01 11.17
C VAL A 270 11.67 19.54 10.78
N VAL A 271 12.06 18.70 11.73
CA VAL A 271 12.35 17.27 11.57
C VAL A 271 11.33 16.45 12.34
N GLY A 272 10.66 15.52 11.67
CA GLY A 272 9.69 14.62 12.30
C GLY A 272 10.40 13.38 12.86
N VAL A 273 10.36 13.17 14.18
CA VAL A 273 10.94 12.00 14.83
C VAL A 273 9.83 11.03 15.19
N THR A 274 9.86 9.83 14.61
CA THR A 274 8.86 8.79 14.84
C THR A 274 9.51 7.45 15.18
N GLY A 275 8.69 6.50 15.62
CA GLY A 275 9.11 5.17 16.03
C GLY A 275 7.90 4.40 16.55
N GLY A 276 7.96 3.07 16.45
CA GLY A 276 6.97 2.21 17.08
C GLY A 276 7.03 2.25 18.60
N ILE A 277 6.07 1.63 19.27
CA ILE A 277 6.11 1.45 20.71
C ILE A 277 7.42 0.75 21.14
N ALA A 278 8.03 1.23 22.21
CA ALA A 278 9.25 0.65 22.79
C ALA A 278 10.50 0.62 21.85
N THR A 279 10.53 1.40 20.76
CA THR A 279 11.76 1.56 19.94
C THR A 279 12.79 2.50 20.56
N GLY A 280 12.44 3.25 21.62
CA GLY A 280 13.34 4.20 22.30
C GLY A 280 13.38 5.60 21.68
N LYS A 281 12.29 6.00 20.99
CA LYS A 281 12.07 7.38 20.50
C LYS A 281 12.46 8.44 21.53
N THR A 282 12.00 8.31 22.77
CA THR A 282 12.30 9.27 23.86
C THR A 282 13.79 9.40 24.13
N THR A 283 14.55 8.31 24.09
CA THR A 283 16.00 8.31 24.26
C THR A 283 16.68 9.13 23.17
N VAL A 284 16.33 8.87 21.90
CA VAL A 284 16.88 9.62 20.75
C VAL A 284 16.48 11.09 20.81
N CYS A 285 15.23 11.40 21.15
CA CYS A 285 14.78 12.78 21.29
C CYS A 285 15.55 13.55 22.38
N ASN A 286 15.84 12.91 23.51
CA ASN A 286 16.64 13.53 24.57
C ASN A 286 18.09 13.76 24.12
N MET A 287 18.70 12.81 23.42
CA MET A 287 20.05 12.99 22.86
C MET A 287 20.12 14.15 21.86
N LEU A 288 19.12 14.28 20.97
CA LEU A 288 19.01 15.42 20.05
C LEU A 288 18.81 16.74 20.79
N LYS A 289 18.03 16.72 21.89
CA LYS A 289 17.78 17.90 22.73
C LYS A 289 19.06 18.38 23.41
N GLU A 290 19.87 17.45 23.94
CA GLU A 290 21.17 17.76 24.56
C GLU A 290 22.15 18.42 23.59
N ILE A 291 22.07 18.08 22.30
CA ILE A 291 22.96 18.60 21.24
C ILE A 291 22.41 19.91 20.61
N GLY A 292 21.22 20.34 21.04
CA GLY A 292 20.67 21.67 20.71
C GLY A 292 19.44 21.68 19.82
N ALA A 293 18.80 20.53 19.56
CA ALA A 293 17.54 20.46 18.82
C ALA A 293 16.32 20.63 19.75
N PRO A 294 15.58 21.75 19.71
CA PRO A 294 14.40 21.93 20.54
C PRO A 294 13.36 20.84 20.27
N LEU A 295 12.77 20.30 21.35
CA LEU A 295 11.80 19.22 21.29
C LEU A 295 10.38 19.75 21.40
N ILE A 296 9.57 19.42 20.40
CA ILE A 296 8.12 19.51 20.46
C ILE A 296 7.57 18.08 20.54
N ASP A 297 6.89 17.74 21.63
CA ASP A 297 6.29 16.41 21.82
C ASP A 297 4.78 16.46 21.56
N PHE A 298 4.32 15.70 20.56
CA PHE A 298 2.89 15.62 20.23
C PHE A 298 2.06 14.97 21.34
N ASP A 299 2.63 14.05 22.11
CA ASP A 299 1.92 13.46 23.24
C ASP A 299 1.68 14.51 24.31
N GLU A 300 2.64 15.41 24.54
CA GLU A 300 2.53 16.53 25.48
C GLU A 300 1.50 17.57 25.01
N ILE A 301 1.56 17.96 23.72
CA ILE A 301 0.55 18.85 23.11
C ILE A 301 -0.84 18.24 23.27
N ALA A 302 -1.02 16.97 22.93
CA ALA A 302 -2.30 16.28 23.04
C ALA A 302 -2.82 16.21 24.50
N ARG A 303 -1.94 16.30 25.52
CA ARG A 303 -2.37 16.45 26.91
C ARG A 303 -2.82 17.86 27.22
N LYS A 304 -2.02 18.86 26.82
CA LYS A 304 -2.25 20.27 27.13
C LYS A 304 -3.56 20.80 26.55
N VAL A 305 -3.84 20.49 25.28
CA VAL A 305 -5.03 21.03 24.58
C VAL A 305 -6.36 20.50 25.13
N VAL A 306 -6.33 19.48 25.99
CA VAL A 306 -7.51 18.92 26.67
C VAL A 306 -7.44 19.13 28.19
N GLU A 307 -6.63 20.06 28.68
CA GLU A 307 -6.65 20.46 30.08
C GLU A 307 -7.94 21.23 30.42
N PRO A 308 -8.41 21.18 31.68
CA PRO A 308 -9.62 21.89 32.08
C PRO A 308 -9.57 23.38 31.69
N GLY A 309 -10.64 23.84 31.03
CA GLY A 309 -10.75 25.22 30.54
C GLY A 309 -10.34 25.43 29.08
N GLU A 310 -9.63 24.47 28.47
CA GLU A 310 -9.28 24.54 27.05
C GLU A 310 -10.51 24.33 26.14
N PRO A 311 -10.55 24.92 24.93
CA PRO A 311 -11.68 24.78 24.02
C PRO A 311 -12.02 23.33 23.67
N ALA A 312 -11.01 22.48 23.45
CA ALA A 312 -11.27 21.06 23.14
C ALA A 312 -11.79 20.30 24.38
N TRP A 313 -11.34 20.65 25.59
CA TRP A 313 -11.91 20.08 26.82
C TRP A 313 -13.40 20.39 26.94
N ASN A 314 -13.81 21.64 26.70
CA ASN A 314 -15.23 22.04 26.74
C ASN A 314 -16.07 21.23 25.74
N GLN A 315 -15.62 21.15 24.47
CA GLN A 315 -16.32 20.37 23.44
C GLN A 315 -16.42 18.88 23.78
N ILE A 316 -15.38 18.31 24.36
CA ILE A 316 -15.35 16.91 24.79
C ILE A 316 -16.35 16.70 25.94
N VAL A 317 -16.36 17.56 26.95
CA VAL A 317 -17.29 17.43 28.10
C VAL A 317 -18.73 17.66 27.68
N ASP A 318 -19.01 18.59 26.78
CA ASP A 318 -20.36 18.86 26.26
C ASP A 318 -20.90 17.66 25.48
N TYR A 319 -20.06 17.01 24.67
CA TYR A 319 -20.48 15.88 23.83
C TYR A 319 -20.53 14.54 24.60
N PHE A 320 -19.50 14.25 25.41
CA PHE A 320 -19.37 12.99 26.12
C PHE A 320 -19.98 13.01 27.52
N GLY A 321 -20.35 14.19 28.04
CA GLY A 321 -20.92 14.40 29.36
C GLY A 321 -19.89 14.38 30.50
N ARG A 322 -20.26 14.91 31.67
CA ARG A 322 -19.34 15.02 32.83
C ARG A 322 -18.88 13.69 33.41
N GLN A 323 -19.52 12.58 33.06
CA GLN A 323 -19.13 11.24 33.54
C GLN A 323 -17.73 10.81 33.08
N ILE A 324 -17.15 11.45 32.06
CA ILE A 324 -15.77 11.18 31.63
C ILE A 324 -14.71 11.95 32.43
N LEU A 325 -15.11 12.75 33.42
CA LEU A 325 -14.20 13.52 34.26
C LEU A 325 -13.79 12.73 35.53
N LEU A 326 -12.59 13.03 36.01
CA LEU A 326 -12.11 12.74 37.35
C LEU A 326 -12.66 13.78 38.33
N GLU A 327 -12.50 13.54 39.64
CA GLU A 327 -12.98 14.45 40.69
C GLU A 327 -12.32 15.84 40.63
N ASP A 328 -11.10 15.92 40.10
CA ASP A 328 -10.33 17.16 39.91
C ASP A 328 -10.69 17.92 38.62
N GLY A 329 -11.67 17.43 37.85
CA GLY A 329 -12.10 18.03 36.59
C GLY A 329 -11.28 17.63 35.36
N HIS A 330 -10.21 16.84 35.50
CA HIS A 330 -9.47 16.32 34.35
C HIS A 330 -10.21 15.19 33.65
N ILE A 331 -9.94 14.98 32.36
CA ILE A 331 -10.51 13.85 31.61
C ILE A 331 -9.92 12.53 32.11
N ASN A 332 -10.80 11.61 32.51
CA ASN A 332 -10.46 10.22 32.74
C ASN A 332 -10.17 9.53 31.40
N ARG A 333 -8.89 9.52 31.01
CA ARG A 333 -8.42 8.99 29.72
C ARG A 333 -8.81 7.53 29.50
N LYS A 334 -8.75 6.69 30.54
CA LYS A 334 -9.11 5.27 30.43
C LYS A 334 -10.59 5.14 30.07
N LYS A 335 -11.46 5.85 30.80
CA LYS A 335 -12.90 5.83 30.56
C LYS A 335 -13.27 6.41 29.19
N LEU A 336 -12.65 7.51 28.77
CA LEU A 336 -12.88 8.08 27.45
C LEU A 336 -12.39 7.14 26.35
N SER A 337 -11.20 6.54 26.52
CA SER A 337 -10.63 5.53 25.65
C SER A 337 -11.59 4.35 25.45
N ASP A 338 -12.12 3.77 26.53
CA ASP A 338 -13.07 2.66 26.47
C ASP A 338 -14.32 3.01 25.64
N ILE A 339 -14.81 4.25 25.76
CA ILE A 339 -15.96 4.74 24.98
C ILE A 339 -15.62 4.85 23.49
N VAL A 340 -14.49 5.46 23.13
CA VAL A 340 -14.13 5.71 21.72
C VAL A 340 -13.57 4.47 21.01
N PHE A 341 -13.05 3.49 21.74
CA PHE A 341 -12.67 2.20 21.16
C PHE A 341 -13.90 1.37 20.78
N ALA A 342 -15.00 1.51 21.53
CA ALA A 342 -16.24 0.80 21.23
C ALA A 342 -17.07 1.43 20.10
N ASP A 343 -16.82 2.70 19.75
CA ASP A 343 -17.67 3.48 18.85
C ASP A 343 -16.85 4.39 17.92
N MET A 344 -16.85 4.05 16.63
CA MET A 344 -16.10 4.76 15.59
C MET A 344 -16.60 6.19 15.36
N GLU A 345 -17.90 6.44 15.46
CA GLU A 345 -18.46 7.80 15.26
C GLU A 345 -18.06 8.71 16.42
N LYS A 346 -18.09 8.19 17.65
CA LYS A 346 -17.57 8.91 18.82
C LYS A 346 -16.08 9.18 18.73
N ARG A 347 -15.29 8.20 18.25
CA ARG A 347 -13.86 8.40 17.99
C ARG A 347 -13.62 9.54 17.01
N LYS A 348 -14.35 9.55 15.88
CA LYS A 348 -14.26 10.61 14.88
C LYS A 348 -14.64 11.98 15.45
N LYS A 349 -15.65 12.04 16.32
CA LYS A 349 -16.01 13.28 17.03
C LYS A 349 -14.90 13.77 17.96
N LEU A 350 -14.30 12.88 18.76
CA LEU A 350 -13.14 13.22 19.59
C LEU A 350 -11.97 13.75 18.75
N GLU A 351 -11.64 13.06 17.65
CA GLU A 351 -10.59 13.48 16.71
C GLU A 351 -10.90 14.87 16.12
N ASN A 352 -12.16 15.15 15.75
CA ASN A 352 -12.58 16.47 15.25
C ASN A 352 -12.44 17.60 16.28
N PHE A 353 -12.63 17.33 17.58
CA PHE A 353 -12.47 18.34 18.64
C PHE A 353 -10.99 18.61 18.94
N THR A 354 -10.17 17.55 18.88
CA THR A 354 -8.77 17.59 19.33
C THR A 354 -7.79 17.97 18.22
N HIS A 355 -7.91 17.39 17.03
CA HIS A 355 -6.92 17.56 15.96
C HIS A 355 -6.69 19.02 15.56
N PRO A 356 -7.71 19.88 15.39
CA PRO A 356 -7.48 21.29 15.08
C PRO A 356 -6.67 21.99 16.17
N LYS A 357 -6.96 21.72 17.46
CA LYS A 357 -6.27 22.35 18.59
C LYS A 357 -4.84 21.85 18.77
N ILE A 358 -4.61 20.55 18.56
CA ILE A 358 -3.25 20.00 18.50
C ILE A 358 -2.44 20.68 17.39
N TYR A 359 -3.04 20.85 16.21
CA TYR A 359 -2.38 21.48 15.07
C TYR A 359 -2.07 22.96 15.32
N GLU A 360 -3.03 23.74 15.83
CA GLU A 360 -2.84 25.15 16.21
C GLU A 360 -1.67 25.29 17.21
N GLU A 361 -1.64 24.45 18.25
CA GLU A 361 -0.59 24.47 19.26
C GLU A 361 0.77 24.06 18.70
N PHE A 362 0.81 23.05 17.84
CA PHE A 362 2.01 22.61 17.15
C PHE A 362 2.62 23.73 16.30
N VAL A 363 1.80 24.37 15.47
CA VAL A 363 2.24 25.50 14.62
C VAL A 363 2.72 26.66 15.50
N ARG A 364 2.03 26.96 16.59
CA ARG A 364 2.43 28.00 17.55
C ARG A 364 3.82 27.75 18.13
N GLN A 365 4.08 26.53 18.63
CA GLN A 365 5.38 26.18 19.22
C GLN A 365 6.52 26.24 18.18
N VAL A 366 6.28 25.71 16.97
CA VAL A 366 7.27 25.76 15.88
C VAL A 366 7.61 27.21 15.51
N ASN A 367 6.61 28.07 15.38
CA ASN A 367 6.82 29.48 15.04
C ASN A 367 7.54 30.24 16.14
N ARG A 368 7.17 30.03 17.41
CA ARG A 368 7.85 30.67 18.54
C ARG A 368 9.35 30.34 18.59
N ILE A 369 9.70 29.06 18.40
CA ILE A 369 11.12 28.65 18.38
C ILE A 369 11.86 29.30 17.21
N ALA A 370 11.21 29.44 16.05
CA ALA A 370 11.81 30.04 14.88
C ALA A 370 11.91 31.58 14.95
N GLU A 371 11.00 32.24 15.68
CA GLU A 371 11.10 33.66 16.01
C GLU A 371 12.33 33.93 16.88
N ASP A 372 12.58 33.07 17.88
CA ASP A 372 13.75 33.16 18.75
C ASP A 372 15.05 32.77 18.02
N ASN A 373 14.99 31.77 17.14
CA ASN A 373 16.12 31.30 16.34
C ASN A 373 15.67 30.88 14.92
N PRO A 374 15.81 31.78 13.92
CA PRO A 374 15.44 31.51 12.52
C PRO A 374 16.27 30.42 11.82
N GLU A 375 17.32 29.92 12.48
CA GLU A 375 18.15 28.80 12.02
C GLU A 375 18.02 27.57 12.94
N ALA A 376 16.94 27.46 13.72
CA ALA A 376 16.72 26.30 14.57
C ALA A 376 16.49 25.00 13.77
N ILE A 377 17.11 23.91 14.21
CA ILE A 377 16.74 22.55 13.82
C ILE A 377 15.80 22.01 14.90
N ILE A 378 14.51 21.96 14.58
CA ILE A 378 13.43 21.63 15.53
C ILE A 378 13.05 20.16 15.33
N GLN A 379 13.10 19.37 16.40
CA GLN A 379 12.61 17.99 16.36
C GLN A 379 11.17 17.92 16.89
N VAL A 380 10.35 17.14 16.20
CA VAL A 380 8.93 16.98 16.51
C VAL A 380 8.63 15.51 16.69
N ALA A 381 8.41 15.08 17.93
CA ALA A 381 8.26 13.68 18.27
C ALA A 381 6.80 13.24 18.13
N ILE A 382 6.52 12.33 17.18
CA ILE A 382 5.15 11.85 16.89
C ILE A 382 5.16 10.32 16.71
N PRO A 383 4.61 9.53 17.63
CA PRO A 383 4.58 8.06 17.50
C PRO A 383 3.84 7.58 16.24
N LEU A 384 2.71 8.22 15.92
CA LEU A 384 1.82 7.86 14.81
C LEU A 384 2.02 8.72 13.56
N LEU A 385 3.23 9.28 13.36
CA LEU A 385 3.52 10.26 12.30
C LEU A 385 3.08 9.76 10.92
N ILE A 386 3.43 8.51 10.60
CA ILE A 386 3.17 7.90 9.29
C ILE A 386 1.72 7.45 9.18
N GLU A 387 1.17 6.86 10.25
CA GLU A 387 -0.21 6.40 10.32
C GLU A 387 -1.22 7.54 10.15
N LEU A 388 -0.89 8.72 10.68
CA LEU A 388 -1.67 9.95 10.54
C LEU A 388 -1.32 10.73 9.25
N ASN A 389 -0.47 10.18 8.38
CA ASN A 389 -0.05 10.78 7.12
C ASN A 389 0.52 12.20 7.30
N MET A 390 1.33 12.44 8.34
CA MET A 390 1.85 13.77 8.67
C MET A 390 3.22 14.07 8.06
N GLN A 391 3.86 13.11 7.39
CA GLN A 391 5.25 13.22 6.91
C GLN A 391 5.50 14.42 6.00
N TYR A 392 4.54 14.78 5.14
CA TYR A 392 4.68 15.90 4.21
C TYR A 392 4.85 17.26 4.91
N ARG A 393 4.56 17.37 6.21
CA ARG A 393 4.72 18.61 6.98
C ARG A 393 6.16 18.89 7.38
N PHE A 394 7.00 17.85 7.44
CA PHE A 394 8.38 17.93 7.91
C PHE A 394 9.36 18.01 6.74
N HIS A 395 10.54 18.59 6.97
CA HIS A 395 11.60 18.61 5.97
C HIS A 395 12.26 17.25 5.85
N GLU A 396 12.51 16.62 7.00
CA GLU A 396 13.17 15.32 7.12
C GLU A 396 12.41 14.47 8.14
N ILE A 397 12.36 13.16 7.91
CA ILE A 397 11.76 12.15 8.78
C ILE A 397 12.83 11.23 9.34
N VAL A 398 12.89 11.16 10.66
CA VAL A 398 13.77 10.26 11.41
C VAL A 398 12.94 9.14 12.01
N VAL A 399 13.23 7.90 11.61
CA VAL A 399 12.61 6.70 12.22
C VAL A 399 13.59 6.07 13.21
N VAL A 400 13.17 5.98 14.47
CA VAL A 400 13.89 5.22 15.49
C VAL A 400 13.47 3.75 15.41
N TYR A 401 14.40 2.93 14.95
CA TYR A 401 14.19 1.53 14.64
C TYR A 401 14.66 0.61 15.78
N THR A 402 13.93 -0.49 15.98
CA THR A 402 14.28 -1.62 16.83
C THR A 402 13.44 -2.81 16.34
N SER A 403 14.00 -4.02 16.26
CA SER A 403 13.23 -5.19 15.81
C SER A 403 11.95 -5.44 16.60
N PRO A 404 10.92 -6.03 15.98
CA PRO A 404 9.67 -6.41 16.65
C PRO A 404 9.88 -7.23 17.94
N GLU A 405 10.81 -8.20 17.91
CA GLU A 405 11.13 -9.01 19.09
C GLU A 405 11.71 -8.19 20.24
N THR A 406 12.55 -7.21 19.94
CA THR A 406 13.12 -6.33 20.96
C THR A 406 12.07 -5.35 21.49
N GLN A 407 11.17 -4.87 20.64
CA GLN A 407 10.01 -4.07 21.08
C GLN A 407 9.14 -4.86 22.06
N ILE A 408 8.81 -6.11 21.76
CA ILE A 408 8.03 -7.00 22.63
C ILE A 408 8.72 -7.18 23.99
N LYS A 409 10.02 -7.54 23.98
CA LYS A 409 10.80 -7.73 25.23
C LYS A 409 10.83 -6.46 26.08
N ARG A 410 11.05 -5.29 25.47
CA ARG A 410 11.08 -4.00 26.17
C ARG A 410 9.70 -3.65 26.73
N LEU A 411 8.64 -3.90 25.99
CA LEU A 411 7.27 -3.61 26.41
C LEU A 411 6.83 -4.49 27.58
N MET A 412 7.10 -5.80 27.51
CA MET A 412 6.86 -6.72 28.62
C MET A 412 7.59 -6.29 29.89
N LYS A 413 8.87 -5.90 29.77
CA LYS A 413 9.68 -5.45 30.93
C LYS A 413 9.18 -4.13 31.51
N ARG A 414 8.79 -3.18 30.66
CA ARG A 414 8.36 -1.83 31.07
C ARG A 414 6.98 -1.84 31.72
N ASP A 415 6.04 -2.57 31.13
CA ASP A 415 4.62 -2.49 31.49
C ASP A 415 4.14 -3.71 32.29
N GLY A 416 4.99 -4.73 32.47
CA GLY A 416 4.65 -5.94 33.23
C GLY A 416 3.59 -6.82 32.56
N ILE A 417 3.46 -6.72 31.23
CA ILE A 417 2.41 -7.40 30.44
C ILE A 417 2.90 -8.72 29.82
N THR A 418 1.97 -9.59 29.43
CA THR A 418 2.30 -10.84 28.73
C THR A 418 2.81 -10.57 27.30
N ARG A 419 3.50 -11.57 26.73
CA ARG A 419 3.94 -11.51 25.33
C ARG A 419 2.78 -11.28 24.36
N GLU A 420 1.67 -11.99 24.56
CA GLU A 420 0.48 -11.88 23.73
C GLU A 420 -0.13 -10.47 23.80
N GLN A 421 -0.19 -9.87 24.99
CA GLN A 421 -0.63 -8.48 25.15
C GLN A 421 0.32 -7.50 24.45
N ALA A 422 1.63 -7.72 24.54
CA ALA A 422 2.63 -6.90 23.86
C ALA A 422 2.50 -6.99 22.32
N GLU A 423 2.30 -8.20 21.79
CA GLU A 423 2.06 -8.44 20.36
C GLU A 423 0.75 -7.77 19.88
N ASN A 424 -0.32 -7.84 20.68
CA ASN A 424 -1.57 -7.14 20.39
C ASN A 424 -1.39 -5.62 20.29
N ILE A 425 -0.62 -5.02 21.21
CA ILE A 425 -0.33 -3.58 21.18
C ILE A 425 0.53 -3.23 19.96
N LEU A 426 1.53 -4.06 19.64
CA LEU A 426 2.39 -3.83 18.48
C LEU A 426 1.60 -3.89 17.17
N ARG A 427 0.63 -4.82 17.05
CA ARG A 427 -0.28 -4.94 15.89
C ARG A 427 -1.19 -3.74 15.67
N ALA A 428 -1.39 -2.88 16.68
CA ALA A 428 -2.21 -1.68 16.55
C ALA A 428 -1.50 -0.53 15.80
N GLN A 429 -0.19 -0.66 15.57
CA GLN A 429 0.63 0.33 14.86
C GLN A 429 1.11 -0.22 13.52
N MET A 430 1.56 0.68 12.62
CA MET A 430 2.26 0.23 11.41
C MET A 430 3.51 -0.58 11.81
N PRO A 431 3.75 -1.76 11.20
CA PRO A 431 4.96 -2.53 11.46
C PRO A 431 6.21 -1.67 11.28
N ILE A 432 7.17 -1.80 12.20
CA ILE A 432 8.37 -0.94 12.19
C ILE A 432 9.16 -1.09 10.88
N ASP A 433 9.22 -2.30 10.33
CA ASP A 433 9.88 -2.63 9.06
C ASP A 433 9.19 -2.00 7.85
N GLU A 434 7.89 -1.70 7.94
CA GLU A 434 7.19 -0.91 6.92
C GLU A 434 7.44 0.58 7.12
N LYS A 435 7.51 1.03 8.38
CA LYS A 435 7.71 2.43 8.75
C LYS A 435 9.06 2.98 8.28
N ILE A 436 10.11 2.15 8.20
CA ILE A 436 11.42 2.58 7.66
C ILE A 436 11.33 3.07 6.20
N GLY A 437 10.35 2.59 5.42
CA GLY A 437 10.18 2.99 4.02
C GLY A 437 9.78 4.45 3.84
N TYR A 438 9.42 5.14 4.93
CA TYR A 438 9.05 6.56 4.96
C TYR A 438 10.14 7.45 5.57
N ALA A 439 11.28 6.87 5.96
CA ALA A 439 12.35 7.58 6.65
C ALA A 439 13.32 8.21 5.65
N ASP A 440 13.71 9.46 5.90
CA ASP A 440 14.92 10.05 5.30
C ASP A 440 16.17 9.58 6.06
N PHE A 441 16.04 9.39 7.38
CA PHE A 441 17.08 8.85 8.25
C PHE A 441 16.55 7.78 9.20
N VAL A 442 17.33 6.73 9.41
CA VAL A 442 17.01 5.67 10.38
C VAL A 442 18.06 5.69 11.49
N ILE A 443 17.61 5.71 12.75
CA ILE A 443 18.46 5.50 13.93
C ILE A 443 18.18 4.10 14.46
N ASN A 444 19.15 3.20 14.35
CA ASN A 444 19.05 1.85 14.90
C ASN A 444 19.35 1.87 16.40
N ASN A 445 18.35 1.55 17.21
CA ASN A 445 18.43 1.49 18.67
C ASN A 445 18.35 0.04 19.20
N GLU A 446 18.88 -0.93 18.46
CA GLU A 446 19.04 -2.31 18.92
C GLU A 446 20.29 -2.51 19.77
N GLY A 447 21.34 -1.72 19.52
CA GLY A 447 22.63 -1.79 20.20
C GLY A 447 22.68 -1.05 21.54
N SER A 448 23.88 -0.64 21.91
CA SER A 448 24.15 0.13 23.13
C SER A 448 23.70 1.59 23.00
N LEU A 449 23.57 2.28 24.16
CA LEU A 449 23.29 3.71 24.19
C LEU A 449 24.41 4.54 23.53
N ASP A 450 25.66 4.09 23.63
CA ASP A 450 26.80 4.78 23.00
C ASP A 450 26.78 4.66 21.47
N GLU A 451 26.41 3.51 20.93
CA GLU A 451 26.20 3.32 19.49
C GLU A 451 25.04 4.18 18.98
N THR A 452 23.96 4.28 19.75
CA THR A 452 22.82 5.15 19.43
C THR A 452 23.25 6.61 19.46
N LYS A 453 24.03 7.02 20.46
CA LYS A 453 24.55 8.39 20.58
C LYS A 453 25.44 8.77 19.41
N LYS A 454 26.30 7.87 18.93
CA LYS A 454 27.12 8.09 17.72
C LYS A 454 26.24 8.36 16.49
N GLN A 455 25.22 7.53 16.27
CA GLN A 455 24.27 7.73 15.16
C GLN A 455 23.52 9.06 15.27
N VAL A 456 23.15 9.50 16.47
CA VAL A 456 22.50 10.80 16.70
C VAL A 456 23.44 11.96 16.37
N VAL A 457 24.71 11.88 16.74
CA VAL A 457 25.72 12.90 16.39
C VAL A 457 25.91 12.96 14.87
N GLU A 458 26.00 11.82 14.19
CA GLU A 458 26.10 11.77 12.74
C GLU A 458 24.86 12.36 12.05
N LEU A 459 23.66 12.03 12.54
CA LEU A 459 22.41 12.62 12.07
C LEU A 459 22.43 14.14 12.24
N TRP A 460 22.86 14.64 13.39
CA TRP A 460 22.92 16.07 13.66
C TRP A 460 23.79 16.84 12.66
N GLU A 461 24.97 16.31 12.33
CA GLU A 461 25.85 16.93 11.34
C GLU A 461 25.26 16.86 9.93
N LYS A 462 24.56 15.78 9.57
CA LYS A 462 23.81 15.70 8.30
C LYS A 462 22.70 16.75 8.23
N LEU A 463 21.91 16.92 9.30
CA LEU A 463 20.84 17.92 9.37
C LEU A 463 21.38 19.36 9.25
N LYS A 464 22.52 19.66 9.89
CA LYS A 464 23.21 20.95 9.72
C LYS A 464 23.65 21.19 8.28
N ASN A 465 24.18 20.17 7.61
CA ASN A 465 24.60 20.29 6.21
C ASN A 465 23.41 20.56 5.29
N ILE A 466 22.30 19.83 5.46
CA ILE A 466 21.03 20.09 4.74
C ILE A 466 20.57 21.54 4.96
N GLN A 467 20.60 22.02 6.21
CA GLN A 467 20.22 23.40 6.51
C GLN A 467 21.14 24.44 5.84
N LYS A 468 22.45 24.20 5.77
CA LYS A 468 23.40 25.08 5.06
C LYS A 468 23.14 25.12 3.56
N GLU A 469 22.90 23.97 2.94
CA GLU A 469 22.58 23.87 1.50
C GLU A 469 21.27 24.60 1.15
N ARG A 470 20.27 24.50 2.02
CA ARG A 470 19.01 25.26 1.89
C ARG A 470 19.21 26.77 1.98
N LYS A 471 20.14 27.24 2.81
CA LYS A 471 20.51 28.66 2.89
C LYS A 471 21.15 29.16 1.59
N GLY A 472 22.13 28.41 1.07
CA GLY A 472 22.84 28.76 -0.17
C GLY A 472 21.94 28.81 -1.40
N SER A 473 21.04 27.83 -1.55
CA SER A 473 20.09 27.78 -2.68
C SER A 473 19.03 28.90 -2.64
N ARG A 474 18.68 29.41 -1.45
CA ARG A 474 17.81 30.59 -1.29
C ARG A 474 18.52 31.89 -1.63
N GLN A 475 19.79 32.03 -1.26
CA GLN A 475 20.60 33.21 -1.59
C GLN A 475 20.93 33.33 -3.08
N GLN A 476 20.92 32.23 -3.85
CA GLN A 476 21.09 32.26 -5.31
C GLN A 476 19.80 32.57 -6.09
N LYS A 477 18.63 32.46 -5.45
CA LYS A 477 17.31 32.69 -6.07
C LYS A 477 16.68 34.05 -5.69
N ALA A 478 17.21 34.69 -4.66
CA ALA A 478 16.90 36.07 -4.27
C ALA A 478 17.88 37.02 -4.97
#